data_AF-A0A1W9I3F3-F1
#
_entry.id   AF-A0A1W9I3F3-F1
#
_cell.length_a   1.000
_cell.length_b   1.000
_cell.length_c   1.000
_cell.angle_alpha   90.00
_cell.angle_beta   90.00
_cell.angle_gamma   90.00
#
_symmetry.space_group_name_H-M   'P 1'
#
loop_
_entity.id
_entity.type
_entity.pdbx_description
1 polymer ?
#
loop_
_entity_poly.entity_id
_entity_poly.type
_entity_poly.pdbx_seq_one_letter_code
_entity_poly.pdbx_strand_id
1 'polypeptide(L)'
;MESREYILSGLDSDLPQTPQSYKSLFQICTATADFYNIKDAYILRDGGIAVVPKRDDIAATATTLSEFCQRFPSATLRFINRAEQKRIKSVSQTVMLSSTSATPCRKIRGMPER
;
A
#
# COMPACT_ATOMS: atom_id res chain seq x y z
N MET A 1 -5.19 -3.56 13.04
CA MET A 1 -5.04 -2.68 11.85
C MET A 1 -4.21 -1.47 12.30
N GLU A 2 -2.94 -1.70 12.63
CA GLU A 2 -2.14 -0.78 13.46
C GLU A 2 -1.72 0.50 12.74
N SER A 3 -1.57 0.45 11.42
CA SER A 3 -1.29 1.62 10.58
C SER A 3 -2.45 2.63 10.58
N ARG A 4 -3.70 2.17 10.70
CA ARG A 4 -4.88 3.03 10.87
C ARG A 4 -4.85 3.80 12.17
N GLU A 5 -4.62 3.10 13.27
CA GLU A 5 -4.57 3.72 14.60
C GLU A 5 -3.41 4.71 14.71
N TYR A 6 -2.26 4.39 14.12
CA TYR A 6 -1.11 5.29 14.05
C TYR A 6 -1.40 6.56 13.25
N ILE A 7 -2.05 6.44 12.08
CA ILE A 7 -2.42 7.59 11.24
C ILE A 7 -3.46 8.48 11.96
N LEU A 8 -4.44 7.87 12.62
CA LEU A 8 -5.54 8.60 13.26
C LEU A 8 -5.20 9.15 14.64
N SER A 9 -4.18 8.61 15.34
CA SER A 9 -3.84 9.04 16.70
C SER A 9 -2.53 9.82 16.79
N GLY A 10 -1.67 9.77 15.76
CA GLY A 10 -0.31 10.31 15.82
C GLY A 10 0.04 11.38 14.77
N LEU A 11 -0.84 11.68 13.81
CA LEU A 11 -0.55 12.58 12.68
C LEU A 11 -1.57 13.72 12.51
N ASP A 12 -2.31 14.06 13.58
CA ASP A 12 -3.52 14.92 13.61
C ASP A 12 -3.41 16.31 12.94
N SER A 13 -2.23 16.77 12.54
CA SER A 13 -2.03 18.11 11.98
C SER A 13 -1.33 18.18 10.60
N ASP A 14 -0.83 17.06 10.05
CA ASP A 14 0.06 17.12 8.86
C ASP A 14 -0.08 15.91 7.92
N LEU A 15 -1.32 15.40 7.81
CA LEU A 15 -1.63 14.37 6.82
C LEU A 15 -1.75 15.02 5.43
N PRO A 16 -1.00 14.57 4.42
CA PRO A 16 -0.98 15.18 3.09
C PRO A 16 -2.27 14.94 2.29
N GLN A 17 -3.19 14.10 2.78
CA GLN A 17 -4.44 13.78 2.11
C GLN A 17 -5.65 14.06 2.99
N THR A 18 -6.82 14.20 2.36
CA THR A 18 -8.08 14.43 3.08
C THR A 18 -8.49 13.22 3.92
N PRO A 19 -9.25 13.41 5.02
CA PRO A 19 -9.80 12.30 5.80
C PRO A 19 -10.62 11.30 4.97
N GLN A 20 -11.34 11.78 3.96
CA GLN A 20 -12.12 10.94 3.05
C GLN A 20 -11.21 10.06 2.17
N SER A 21 -10.06 10.58 1.73
CA SER A 21 -9.06 9.78 1.01
C SER A 21 -8.54 8.64 1.89
N TYR A 22 -8.22 8.92 3.16
CA TYR A 22 -7.81 7.88 4.11
C TYR A 22 -8.88 6.83 4.35
N LYS A 23 -10.16 7.21 4.41
CA LYS A 23 -11.28 6.26 4.50
C LYS A 23 -11.28 5.26 3.32
N SER A 24 -11.08 5.76 2.10
CA SER A 24 -10.95 4.91 0.92
C SER A 24 -9.70 4.01 1.01
N LEU A 25 -8.56 4.57 1.42
CA LEU A 25 -7.33 3.79 1.63
C LEU A 25 -7.48 2.69 2.69
N PHE A 26 -8.25 2.93 3.77
CA PHE A 26 -8.57 1.90 4.77
C PHE A 26 -9.36 0.74 4.16
N GLN A 27 -10.34 1.02 3.32
CA GLN A 27 -11.11 -0.02 2.64
C GLN A 27 -10.24 -0.82 1.67
N ILE A 28 -9.42 -0.14 0.88
CA ILE A 28 -8.49 -0.77 -0.07
C ILE A 28 -7.47 -1.64 0.69
N CYS A 29 -6.85 -1.11 1.74
CA CYS A 29 -5.86 -1.82 2.55
C CYS A 29 -6.44 -3.09 3.17
N THR A 30 -7.64 -3.01 3.73
CA THR A 30 -8.31 -4.16 4.35
C THR A 30 -8.58 -5.25 3.32
N ALA A 31 -9.17 -4.88 2.17
CA ALA A 31 -9.45 -5.84 1.10
C ALA A 31 -8.17 -6.42 0.47
N THR A 32 -7.06 -5.67 0.47
CA THR A 32 -5.76 -6.14 -0.02
C THR A 32 -5.11 -7.15 0.93
N ALA A 33 -5.34 -7.02 2.23
CA ALA A 33 -4.85 -7.98 3.22
C ALA A 33 -5.42 -9.39 3.00
N ASP A 34 -6.61 -9.49 2.39
CA ASP A 34 -7.27 -10.77 2.08
C ASP A 34 -6.71 -11.48 0.84
N PHE A 35 -5.81 -10.84 0.09
CA PHE A 35 -5.23 -11.44 -1.12
C PHE A 35 -4.34 -12.63 -0.76
N TYR A 36 -4.42 -13.71 -1.55
CA TYR A 36 -3.77 -14.98 -1.23
C TYR A 36 -2.27 -14.85 -0.96
N ASN A 37 -1.55 -14.09 -1.80
CA ASN A 37 -0.10 -13.89 -1.69
C ASN A 37 0.29 -12.71 -0.77
N ILE A 38 -0.63 -12.16 0.03
CA ILE A 38 -0.33 -11.08 0.98
C ILE A 38 -0.26 -11.64 2.40
N LYS A 39 0.82 -11.31 3.09
CA LYS A 39 1.02 -11.61 4.52
C LYS A 39 0.47 -10.48 5.37
N ASP A 40 0.85 -9.24 5.05
CA ASP A 40 0.42 -8.03 5.75
C ASP A 40 0.27 -6.87 4.76
N ALA A 41 -0.58 -5.91 5.10
CA ALA A 41 -0.82 -4.70 4.33
C ALA A 41 -0.84 -3.45 5.24
N TYR A 42 -0.35 -2.34 4.69
CA TYR A 42 -0.16 -1.08 5.41
C TYR A 42 -0.54 0.10 4.53
N ILE A 43 -1.05 1.15 5.15
CA ILE A 43 -1.27 2.43 4.49
C ILE A 43 -0.04 3.30 4.70
N LEU A 44 0.45 3.85 3.61
CA LEU A 44 1.57 4.78 3.61
C LEU A 44 1.07 6.21 3.81
N ARG A 45 1.91 7.05 4.43
CA ARG A 45 1.59 8.45 4.71
C ARG A 45 1.29 9.24 3.44
N ASP A 46 1.93 8.91 2.31
CA ASP A 46 1.72 9.58 1.03
C ASP A 46 0.49 9.07 0.26
N GLY A 47 -0.22 8.07 0.79
CA GLY A 47 -1.47 7.55 0.25
C GLY A 47 -1.33 6.37 -0.70
N GLY A 48 -0.22 5.64 -0.63
CA GLY A 48 -0.09 4.30 -1.22
C GLY A 48 -0.47 3.18 -0.26
N ILE A 49 -0.61 1.97 -0.80
CA ILE A 49 -0.73 0.72 -0.02
C ILE A 49 0.58 -0.03 -0.12
N ALA A 50 1.21 -0.32 1.01
CA ALA A 50 2.37 -1.20 1.07
C ALA A 50 1.96 -2.60 1.51
N VAL A 51 2.54 -3.62 0.89
CA VAL A 51 2.25 -5.02 1.21
C VAL A 51 3.52 -5.82 1.45
N VAL A 52 3.44 -6.75 2.39
CA VAL A 52 4.43 -7.79 2.62
C VAL A 52 3.93 -9.04 1.90
N PRO A 53 4.58 -9.49 0.82
CA PRO A 53 4.15 -10.69 0.11
C PRO A 53 4.55 -11.95 0.90
N LYS A 54 3.74 -13.02 0.78
CA LYS A 54 4.12 -14.37 1.27
C LYS A 54 5.21 -14.98 0.39
N ARG A 55 5.12 -14.75 -0.92
CA ARG A 55 6.11 -15.15 -1.94
C ARG A 55 6.51 -13.93 -2.77
N ASP A 56 7.80 -13.64 -2.83
CA ASP A 56 8.35 -12.49 -3.55
C ASP A 56 8.93 -12.83 -4.93
N ASP A 57 8.53 -13.96 -5.51
CA ASP A 57 8.88 -14.28 -6.89
C ASP A 57 8.10 -13.41 -7.89
N ILE A 58 8.67 -13.23 -9.09
CA ILE A 58 8.14 -12.31 -10.11
C ILE A 58 6.71 -12.71 -10.52
N ALA A 59 6.44 -14.01 -10.65
CA ALA A 59 5.12 -14.48 -11.06
C ALA A 59 4.07 -14.18 -9.99
N ALA A 60 4.35 -14.53 -8.73
CA ALA A 60 3.43 -14.30 -7.62
C ALA A 60 3.15 -12.81 -7.38
N THR A 61 4.17 -11.96 -7.49
CA THR A 61 4.02 -10.51 -7.34
C THR A 61 3.28 -9.87 -8.52
N ALA A 62 3.54 -10.32 -9.75
CA ALA A 62 2.80 -9.86 -10.93
C ALA A 62 1.32 -10.25 -10.88
N THR A 63 0.98 -11.47 -10.44
CA THR A 63 -0.41 -11.89 -10.24
C THR A 63 -1.11 -11.02 -9.21
N THR A 64 -0.51 -10.82 -8.04
CA THR A 64 -1.05 -9.94 -7.00
C THR A 64 -1.25 -8.51 -7.50
N LEU A 65 -0.26 -7.96 -8.22
CA LEU A 65 -0.32 -6.61 -8.75
C LEU A 65 -1.43 -6.46 -9.79
N SER A 66 -1.59 -7.45 -10.66
CA SER A 66 -2.65 -7.47 -11.68
C SER A 66 -4.04 -7.51 -11.02
N GLU A 67 -4.25 -8.42 -10.07
CA GLU A 67 -5.50 -8.52 -9.30
C GLU A 67 -5.80 -7.20 -8.56
N PHE A 68 -4.80 -6.61 -7.93
CA PHE A 68 -4.94 -5.34 -7.21
C PHE A 68 -5.35 -4.21 -8.15
N CYS A 69 -4.69 -4.07 -9.31
CA CYS A 69 -4.99 -2.99 -10.25
C CYS A 69 -6.33 -3.19 -11.00
N GLN A 70 -6.79 -4.43 -11.14
CA GLN A 70 -8.15 -4.70 -11.63
C GLN A 70 -9.19 -4.21 -10.63
N ARG A 71 -9.00 -4.51 -9.34
CA ARG A 71 -9.94 -4.17 -8.26
C ARG A 71 -9.87 -2.70 -7.83
N PHE A 72 -8.69 -2.08 -7.89
CA PHE A 72 -8.41 -0.72 -7.40
C PHE A 72 -7.64 0.11 -8.45
N PRO A 73 -8.28 0.51 -9.57
CA PRO A 73 -7.62 1.16 -10.71
C PRO A 73 -6.87 2.45 -10.38
N SER A 74 -7.35 3.20 -9.39
CA SER A 74 -6.82 4.50 -9.00
C SER A 74 -5.78 4.44 -7.87
N ALA A 75 -5.49 3.26 -7.33
CA ALA A 75 -4.60 3.08 -6.19
C ALA A 75 -3.15 2.78 -6.64
N THR A 76 -2.24 2.89 -5.68
CA THR A 76 -0.82 2.54 -5.85
C THR A 76 -0.45 1.43 -4.87
N LEU A 77 0.12 0.34 -5.38
CA LEU A 77 0.59 -0.79 -4.59
C LEU A 77 2.12 -0.83 -4.57
N ARG A 78 2.71 -0.85 -3.38
CA ARG A 78 4.14 -1.02 -3.14
C ARG A 78 4.40 -2.39 -2.50
N PHE A 79 5.28 -3.19 -3.08
CA PHE A 79 5.77 -4.39 -2.42
C PHE A 79 6.96 -4.05 -1.52
N ILE A 80 6.91 -4.48 -0.26
CA ILE A 80 8.03 -4.37 0.68
C ILE A 80 8.97 -5.56 0.41
N ASN A 81 10.16 -5.29 -0.10
CA ASN A 81 11.13 -6.33 -0.45
C ASN A 81 11.84 -6.91 0.79
N ARG A 82 12.57 -8.01 0.63
CA ARG A 82 13.28 -8.67 1.76
C ARG A 82 14.28 -7.77 2.48
N ALA A 83 14.95 -6.86 1.77
CA ALA A 83 15.91 -5.96 2.38
C ALA A 83 15.21 -4.90 3.26
N GLU A 84 14.07 -4.39 2.80
CA GLU A 84 13.21 -3.47 3.54
C GLU A 84 12.59 -4.15 4.76
N GLN A 85 12.08 -5.37 4.62
CA GLN A 85 11.52 -6.15 5.74
C GLN A 85 12.53 -6.36 6.87
N LYS A 86 13.82 -6.49 6.55
CA LYS A 86 14.89 -6.60 7.56
C LYS A 86 15.21 -5.27 8.25
N ARG A 87 14.97 -4.15 7.58
CA ARG A 87 15.27 -2.79 8.07
C ARG A 87 14.11 -2.18 8.86
N ILE A 88 12.89 -2.48 8.45
CA ILE A 88 11.65 -2.02 9.07
C ILE A 88 11.45 -2.81 10.36
N LYS A 89 11.51 -2.10 11.49
CA LYS A 89 11.33 -2.69 12.83
C LYS A 89 10.03 -2.25 13.49
N SER A 90 9.28 -1.33 12.88
CA SER A 90 8.03 -0.80 13.44
C SER A 90 7.01 -0.41 12.37
N VAL A 91 5.75 -0.33 12.79
CA VAL A 91 4.64 0.19 11.96
C VAL A 91 4.91 1.64 11.55
N SER A 92 5.46 2.47 12.44
CA SER A 92 5.80 3.87 12.14
C SER A 92 6.80 4.00 10.99
N GLN A 93 7.84 3.16 10.96
CA GLN A 93 8.80 3.11 9.84
C GLN A 93 8.15 2.63 8.55
N THR A 94 7.18 1.72 8.64
CA THR A 94 6.44 1.21 7.47
C THR A 94 5.58 2.31 6.86
N VAL A 95 4.82 3.05 7.68
CA VAL A 95 3.95 4.15 7.25
C VAL A 95 4.74 5.27 6.57
N MET A 96 6.01 5.48 6.96
CA MET A 96 6.89 6.48 6.38
C MET A 96 7.56 6.07 5.06
N LEU A 97 7.40 4.81 4.60
CA LEU A 97 7.88 4.43 3.27
C LEU A 97 7.17 5.26 2.20
N SER A 98 7.91 5.69 1.19
CA SER A 98 7.29 6.37 0.06
C SER A 98 6.73 5.37 -0.95
N SER A 99 5.52 5.61 -1.43
CA SER A 99 4.92 4.92 -2.56
C SER A 99 5.45 5.41 -3.91
N THR A 100 6.22 6.50 -3.97
CA THR A 100 6.69 7.12 -5.24
C THR A 100 7.57 6.23 -6.11
N SER A 101 8.26 5.24 -5.53
CA SER A 101 9.02 4.27 -6.33
C SER A 101 8.14 3.12 -6.86
N ALA A 102 6.84 3.09 -6.54
CA ALA A 102 5.89 2.13 -7.08
C ALA A 102 5.17 2.73 -8.29
N THR A 103 4.87 1.88 -9.28
CA THR A 103 4.14 2.31 -10.47
C THR A 103 2.64 2.34 -10.17
N PRO A 104 1.92 3.46 -10.37
CA PRO A 104 0.48 3.55 -10.15
C PRO A 104 -0.30 2.58 -11.05
N CYS A 105 -1.42 2.05 -10.56
CA CYS A 105 -2.24 1.13 -11.35
C CYS A 105 -2.79 1.73 -12.64
N ARG A 106 -3.06 3.04 -12.66
CA ARG A 106 -3.46 3.75 -13.89
C ARG A 106 -2.41 3.59 -14.98
N LYS A 107 -1.14 3.75 -14.64
CA LYS A 107 -0.01 3.60 -15.57
C LYS A 107 0.14 2.16 -16.06
N ILE A 108 0.00 1.17 -15.17
CA ILE A 108 0.03 -0.25 -15.52
C ILE A 108 -1.14 -0.62 -16.47
N ARG A 109 -2.30 0.01 -16.28
CA ARG A 109 -3.50 -0.20 -17.11
C ARG A 109 -3.55 0.64 -18.38
N GLY A 110 -2.53 1.46 -18.65
CA GLY A 110 -2.51 2.35 -19.82
C GLY A 110 -3.52 3.51 -19.76
N MET A 111 -3.98 3.89 -18.57
CA MET A 111 -4.87 5.04 -18.36
C MET A 111 -4.05 6.33 -18.18
N PRO A 112 -4.54 7.48 -18.69
CA PRO A 112 -3.85 8.76 -18.55
C PRO A 112 -3.72 9.20 -17.08
N GLU A 113 -2.54 9.73 -16.74
CA GLU A 113 -2.32 10.47 -15.49
C GLU A 113 -3.02 11.83 -15.65
N ARG A 114 -3.98 12.13 -14.77
CA ARG A 114 -4.84 13.31 -14.85
C ARG A 114 -4.44 14.29 -13.77
#